data_AF-A0A239PET1-F1
#
_entry.id   AF-A0A239PET1-F1
#
_cell.length_a   1.000
_cell.length_b   1.000
_cell.length_c   1.000
_cell.angle_alpha   90.00
_cell.angle_beta   90.00
_cell.angle_gamma   90.00
#
_symmetry.space_group_name_H-M   'P 1'
#
loop_
_entity.id
_entity.type
_entity.pdbx_description
1 polymer ?
#
loop_
_entity_poly.entity_id
_entity_poly.type
_entity_poly.pdbx_seq_one_letter_code
_entity_poly.pdbx_strand_id
1 'polypeptide(L)' 'MYICKNQPMSMRSRPSPGVPAAVVLVCDECESALSAAVHLRDWYVLWPVAVGAGWRGEPHPFGVHHCAQCAGPESGAR' A
#
# COMPACT_ATOMS: atom_id res chain seq x y z
N MET A 1 20.47 -17.63 5.06
CA MET A 1 19.85 -17.36 6.37
C MET A 1 18.36 -17.12 6.11
N TYR A 2 17.58 -18.20 6.14
CA TYR A 2 16.13 -18.17 6.02
C TYR A 2 15.58 -18.59 7.38
N ILE A 3 14.75 -17.77 8.01
CA ILE A 3 14.05 -18.19 9.23
C ILE A 3 12.61 -18.48 8.81
N CYS A 4 12.30 -19.76 8.74
CA CYS A 4 10.94 -20.27 8.72
C CYS A 4 10.67 -20.98 10.05
N LYS A 5 9.42 -20.86 10.49
CA LYS A 5 8.70 -21.68 11.48
C LYS A 5 8.77 -21.31 12.97
N ASN A 6 7.64 -20.75 13.41
CA ASN A 6 6.79 -21.29 14.48
C ASN A 6 7.10 -20.92 15.94
N GLN A 7 6.48 -19.83 16.42
CA GLN A 7 6.26 -19.57 17.85
C GLN A 7 4.83 -19.00 18.03
N PRO A 8 3.95 -19.63 18.83
CA PRO A 8 2.63 -19.11 19.14
C PRO A 8 2.76 -18.10 20.29
N MET A 9 3.07 -16.85 19.98
CA MET A 9 3.10 -15.78 20.98
C MET A 9 1.80 -14.99 20.88
N SER A 10 1.01 -15.04 21.95
CA SER A 10 -0.18 -14.21 22.19
C SER A 10 -0.01 -12.80 21.63
N MET A 11 -0.59 -12.53 20.46
CA MET A 11 -0.59 -11.21 19.85
C MET A 11 -1.72 -10.40 20.48
N ARG A 12 -1.53 -9.97 21.73
CA ARG A 12 -2.11 -8.70 22.13
C ARG A 12 -1.27 -7.66 21.42
N SER A 13 -1.72 -7.23 20.25
CA SER A 13 -1.19 -6.06 19.55
C SER A 13 -1.27 -4.88 20.51
N ARG A 14 -0.20 -4.62 21.27
CA ARG A 14 -0.05 -3.35 21.98
C ARG A 14 0.28 -2.34 20.87
N PRO A 15 -0.61 -1.40 20.52
CA PRO A 15 -0.19 -0.32 19.66
C PRO A 15 0.98 0.37 20.35
N SER A 16 2.15 0.40 19.71
CA SER A 16 3.26 1.21 20.18
C SER A 16 2.80 2.66 20.18
N PRO A 17 2.70 3.33 21.35
CA PRO A 17 2.30 4.73 21.38
C PRO A 17 3.38 5.53 20.68
N GLY A 18 3.06 6.06 19.50
CA GLY A 18 3.99 6.88 18.72
C GLY A 18 4.38 6.34 17.35
N VAL A 19 3.77 5.27 16.84
CA VAL A 19 3.80 4.99 15.39
C VAL A 19 2.56 5.63 14.78
N PRO A 20 2.71 6.71 14.01
CA PRO A 20 1.63 7.25 13.20
C PRO A 20 1.02 6.16 12.33
N ALA A 21 -0.29 6.03 12.35
CA ALA A 21 -0.98 5.26 11.33
C ALA A 21 -0.65 5.88 9.97
N ALA A 22 0.28 5.25 9.24
CA ALA A 22 0.62 5.64 7.89
C ALA A 22 -0.47 5.09 6.96
N VAL A 23 -0.92 5.92 6.02
CA VAL A 23 -1.77 5.43 4.93
C VAL A 23 -0.86 4.67 3.98
N VAL A 24 -1.22 3.41 3.72
CA VAL A 24 -0.53 2.53 2.79
C VAL A 24 -1.48 2.25 1.64
N LEU A 25 -1.04 2.59 0.44
CA LEU A 25 -1.69 2.20 -0.80
C LEU A 25 -1.15 0.83 -1.21
N VAL A 26 -2.02 -0.11 -1.56
CA VAL A 26 -1.64 -1.47 -1.96
C VAL A 26 -2.20 -1.75 -3.34
N CYS A 27 -1.41 -2.42 -4.18
CA CYS A 27 -1.84 -2.86 -5.50
C CYS A 27 -2.69 -4.12 -5.36
N ASP A 28 -3.90 -4.14 -5.91
CA ASP A 28 -4.80 -5.30 -5.83
C ASP A 28 -4.31 -6.52 -6.65
N GLU A 29 -3.40 -6.32 -7.59
CA GLU A 29 -2.91 -7.39 -8.47
C GLU A 29 -1.62 -8.05 -7.98
N CYS A 30 -0.65 -7.24 -7.56
CA CYS A 30 0.70 -7.72 -7.21
C CYS A 30 1.09 -7.43 -5.76
N GLU A 31 0.16 -6.93 -4.95
CA GLU A 31 0.33 -6.61 -3.53
C GLU A 31 1.48 -5.61 -3.25
N SER A 32 1.98 -4.93 -4.29
CA SER A 32 2.98 -3.87 -4.14
C SER A 32 2.42 -2.75 -3.27
N ALA A 33 3.17 -2.33 -2.26
CA ALA A 33 2.73 -1.30 -1.33
C ALA A 33 3.50 0.02 -1.56
N LEU A 34 2.77 1.12 -1.62
CA LEU A 34 3.30 2.47 -1.55
C LEU A 34 2.85 3.09 -0.23
N SER A 35 3.78 3.29 0.69
CA SER A 35 3.55 4.02 1.92
C SER A 35 4.00 5.47 1.77
N ALA A 36 3.14 6.39 2.20
CA ALA A 36 3.57 7.76 2.39
C ALA A 36 4.50 7.82 3.62
N ALA A 37 5.56 8.64 3.55
CA ALA A 37 6.31 8.97 4.75
C ALA A 37 5.34 9.49 5.83
N VAL A 38 5.64 9.16 7.08
CA VAL A 38 4.89 9.36 8.34
C VAL A 38 4.13 10.71 8.46
N HIS A 39 4.58 11.74 7.76
CA HIS A 39 3.99 13.08 7.74
C HIS A 39 2.82 13.26 6.75
N LEU A 40 2.65 12.36 5.79
CA LEU A 40 1.60 12.37 4.78
C LEU A 40 0.53 11.33 5.15
N ARG A 41 -0.19 11.59 6.25
CA ARG A 41 -1.28 10.72 6.72
C ARG A 41 -2.58 10.89 5.93
N ASP A 42 -2.54 11.70 4.88
CA ASP A 42 -3.73 12.10 4.13
C ASP A 42 -3.72 11.41 2.76
N TRP A 43 -4.79 10.66 2.49
CA TRP A 43 -5.04 10.05 1.19
C TRP A 43 -4.99 11.07 0.05
N TYR A 44 -5.53 12.27 0.26
CA TYR A 44 -5.52 13.34 -0.75
C TYR A 44 -4.11 13.86 -1.05
N VAL A 45 -3.12 13.55 -0.20
CA VAL A 45 -1.70 13.85 -0.47
C VAL A 45 -0.97 12.63 -1.01
N LEU A 46 -1.27 11.43 -0.52
CA LEU A 46 -0.68 10.18 -1.01
C LEU A 46 -1.08 9.90 -2.47
N TRP A 47 -2.34 10.11 -2.83
CA TRP A 47 -2.85 9.76 -4.16
C TRP A 47 -2.18 10.55 -5.30
N PRO A 48 -2.02 11.89 -5.24
CA PRO A 48 -1.25 12.62 -6.25
C PRO A 48 0.19 12.14 -6.40
N VAL A 49 0.84 11.75 -5.30
CA VAL A 49 2.21 11.17 -5.34
C VAL A 49 2.19 9.80 -6.01
N ALA A 50 1.20 8.96 -5.69
CA ALA A 50 1.02 7.66 -6.31
C ALA A 50 0.78 7.79 -7.82
N VAL A 51 -0.12 8.69 -8.25
CA VAL A 51 -0.40 8.98 -9.66
C VAL A 51 0.86 9.49 -10.36
N GLY A 52 1.63 10.39 -9.73
CA GLY A 52 2.92 10.84 -10.25
C GLY A 52 3.96 9.72 -10.40
N ALA A 53 3.87 8.68 -9.55
CA ALA A 53 4.66 7.45 -9.64
C ALA A 53 4.08 6.41 -10.62
N GLY A 54 2.99 6.73 -11.32
CA GLY A 54 2.37 5.88 -12.34
C GLY A 54 1.27 4.94 -11.84
N TRP A 55 0.83 5.07 -10.59
CA TRP A 55 -0.34 4.33 -10.11
C TRP A 55 -1.61 4.76 -10.84
N ARG A 56 -2.54 3.82 -11.00
CA ARG A 56 -3.87 4.05 -11.59
C ARG A 56 -4.95 3.41 -10.72
N GLY A 57 -6.18 3.89 -10.87
CA GLY A 57 -7.33 3.42 -10.10
C GLY A 57 -8.24 4.57 -9.70
N GLU A 58 -9.09 4.31 -8.72
CA GLU A 58 -10.01 5.31 -8.18
C GLU A 58 -9.28 6.30 -7.26
N PRO A 59 -9.56 7.61 -7.36
CA PRO A 59 -8.95 8.63 -6.51
C PRO A 59 -9.48 8.63 -5.06
N HIS A 60 -10.15 7.56 -4.66
CA HIS A 60 -10.70 7.35 -3.32
C HIS A 60 -9.91 6.26 -2.59
N PRO A 61 -9.81 6.31 -1.25
CA PRO A 61 -9.09 5.30 -0.47
C PRO A 61 -9.71 3.91 -0.60
N PHE A 62 -10.97 3.85 -1.00
CA PHE A 62 -11.73 2.65 -1.24
C PHE A 62 -11.92 2.50 -2.74
N GLY A 63 -11.47 1.38 -3.29
CA GLY A 63 -11.51 1.11 -4.72
C GLY A 63 -10.35 0.24 -5.13
N VAL A 64 -10.31 -0.10 -6.42
CA VAL A 64 -9.22 -0.89 -6.99
C VAL A 64 -8.07 0.04 -7.35
N HIS A 65 -6.85 -0.32 -6.92
CA HIS A 65 -5.63 0.42 -7.20
C HIS A 65 -4.58 -0.50 -7.82
N HIS A 66 -3.94 0.00 -8.87
CA HIS A 66 -2.90 -0.72 -9.59
C HIS A 66 -1.62 0.11 -9.61
N CYS A 67 -0.49 -0.53 -9.29
CA CYS A 67 0.83 0.10 -9.40
C CYS A 67 1.20 0.31 -10.88
N ALA A 68 2.21 1.13 -11.17
CA ALA A 68 2.65 1.43 -12.53
C ALA A 68 2.94 0.19 -13.40
N GLN A 69 3.38 -0.91 -12.79
CA GLN A 69 3.62 -2.17 -13.49
C GLN A 69 2.32 -2.87 -13.89
N CYS A 70 1.37 -2.99 -12.96
CA CYS A 70 0.06 -3.62 -13.20
C CYS A 70 -0.90 -2.71 -13.98
N ALA A 71 -0.65 -1.40 -13.96
CA ALA A 71 -1.42 -0.38 -14.65
C ALA A 71 -0.91 -0.08 -16.08
N GLY A 72 0.12 -0.79 -16.54
CA GLY A 72 0.77 -0.62 -17.84
C GLY A 72 -0.20 -0.64 -19.03
N PRO A 73 0.22 -0.16 -20.21
CA PRO A 73 -0.64 0.02 -21.39
C PRO A 73 -1.25 -1.28 -21.95
N GLU A 74 -0.93 -2.42 -21.37
CA GLU A 74 -1.26 -3.77 -21.85
C GLU A 74 -2.12 -4.59 -20.88
N SER A 75 -2.66 -3.99 -19.81
CA SER A 75 -3.66 -4.64 -18.94
C SER A 75 -5.03 -4.82 -19.60
N GLY A 76 -5.11 -4.65 -20.93
CA GLY A 76 -6.26 -4.89 -21.80
C GLY A 76 -5.99 -5.93 -22.90
N ALA A 77 -5.19 -6.96 -22.62
CA ALA A 77 -5.06 -8.11 -23.52
C ALA A 77 -5.07 -9.42 -22.74
N ARG A 78 -6.27 -9.88 -22.36
CA ARG A 78 -6.59 -11.30 -22.25
C ARG A 78 -8.09 -11.51 -22.34
#